data_AF-A0A482X359-F1
#
_entry.id   AF-A0A482X359-F1
#
_cell.length_a   1.000
_cell.length_b   1.000
_cell.length_c   1.000
_cell.angle_alpha   90.00
_cell.angle_beta   90.00
_cell.angle_gamma   90.00
#
_symmetry.space_group_name_H-M   'P 1'
#
loop_
_entity.id
_entity.type
_entity.pdbx_description
1 polymer ?
#
loop_
_entity_poly.entity_id
_entity_poly.type
_entity_poly.pdbx_seq_one_letter_code
_entity_poly.pdbx_strand_id
1 'polypeptide(L)' 'IKMWIFPEGTRNRNRDQFLPFKKGAFKLAIHCQVPILPVVLSPYYFVNDEKKYFGRGR' A
#
# COMPACT_ATOMS: atom_id res chain seq x y z
N ILE A 1 -3.72 17.67 -11.67
CA ILE A 1 -3.59 17.20 -10.27
C ILE A 1 -3.44 15.68 -10.31
N LYS A 2 -2.49 15.09 -9.58
CA LYS A 2 -2.27 13.63 -9.50
C LYS A 2 -2.44 13.20 -8.04
N MET A 3 -3.19 12.13 -7.78
CA MET A 3 -3.53 11.67 -6.44
C MET A 3 -3.05 10.23 -6.22
N TRP A 4 -2.52 9.96 -5.03
CA TRP A 4 -2.14 8.63 -4.57
C TRP A 4 -3.07 8.20 -3.44
N ILE A 5 -3.62 6.99 -3.53
CA ILE A 5 -4.48 6.42 -2.50
C ILE A 5 -4.00 5.01 -2.18
N PHE A 6 -3.84 4.72 -0.88
CA PHE A 6 -3.62 3.38 -0.39
C PHE A 6 -4.98 2.78 -0.01
N PRO A 7 -5.54 1.86 -0.83
CA PRO A 7 -6.90 1.36 -0.63
C PRO A 7 -7.06 0.57 0.68
N GLU A 8 -5.94 0.11 1.24
CA GLU A 8 -5.84 -0.57 2.53
C GLU A 8 -6.15 0.34 3.72
N GLY A 9 -5.80 1.63 3.59
CA GLY A 9 -6.04 2.67 4.59
C GLY A 9 -5.13 2.66 5.82
N THR A 10 -4.29 1.64 6.01
CA THR A 10 -3.24 1.57 7.02
C THR A 10 -2.04 0.81 6.46
N ARG A 11 -0.86 0.96 7.08
CA ARG A 11 0.33 0.18 6.69
C ARG A 11 0.14 -1.28 7.08
N ASN A 12 0.31 -2.18 6.12
CA ASN A 12 0.36 -3.61 6.39
C ASN A 12 1.58 -3.98 7.23
N ARG A 13 1.36 -4.69 8.35
CA ARG A 13 2.43 -5.27 9.17
C ARG A 13 2.68 -6.75 8.88
N ASN A 14 1.72 -7.40 8.21
CA ASN A 14 1.89 -8.75 7.70
C ASN A 14 2.67 -8.68 6.38
N ARG A 15 3.64 -9.58 6.18
CA ARG A 15 4.51 -9.57 4.99
C ARG A 15 3.96 -10.40 3.83
N ASP A 16 3.02 -11.28 4.11
CA ASP A 16 2.68 -12.37 3.19
C ASP A 16 1.41 -12.09 2.38
N GLN A 17 0.57 -11.16 2.83
CA GLN A 17 -0.76 -10.94 2.25
C GLN A 17 -1.22 -9.50 2.43
N PHE A 18 -1.91 -8.94 1.43
CA PHE A 18 -2.55 -7.62 1.53
C PHE A 18 -3.69 -7.62 2.55
N LEU A 19 -3.87 -6.52 3.28
CA LEU A 19 -5.09 -6.28 4.04
C LEU A 19 -6.24 -5.96 3.05
N PRO A 20 -7.50 -6.11 3.50
CA PRO A 20 -8.66 -5.88 2.66
C PRO A 20 -8.74 -4.45 2.13
N PHE A 21 -9.08 -4.31 0.86
CA PHE A 21 -9.24 -3.00 0.23
C PHE A 21 -10.57 -2.35 0.64
N LYS A 22 -10.50 -1.08 1.01
CA LYS A 22 -11.67 -0.24 1.27
C LYS A 22 -12.24 0.25 -0.06
N LYS A 23 -13.58 0.31 -0.13
CA LYS A 23 -14.32 0.67 -1.36
C LYS A 23 -14.24 2.15 -1.74
N GLY A 24 -13.87 3.03 -0.79
CA GLY A 24 -13.95 4.49 -0.97
C GLY A 24 -13.13 5.02 -2.15
N ALA A 25 -11.90 4.55 -2.29
CA ALA A 25 -10.99 4.95 -3.37
C ALA A 25 -11.58 4.65 -4.76
N PHE A 26 -12.13 3.44 -4.93
CA PHE A 26 -12.71 2.98 -6.18
C PHE A 26 -14.03 3.69 -6.50
N LYS A 27 -14.88 3.92 -5.49
CA LYS A 27 -16.10 4.72 -5.65
C LYS A 27 -15.80 6.13 -6.14
N LEU A 28 -14.76 6.77 -5.59
CA LEU A 28 -14.33 8.11 -6.01
C LEU A 28 -13.84 8.11 -7.46
N ALA A 29 -13.02 7.12 -7.86
CA ALA A 29 -12.54 7.01 -9.24
C ALA A 29 -13.68 6.85 -10.25
N ILE A 30 -14.68 6.02 -9.92
CA ILE A 30 -15.89 5.84 -10.72
C ILE A 30 -16.68 7.15 -10.80
N HIS A 31 -16.93 7.82 -9.67
CA HIS A 31 -17.70 9.07 -9.65
C HIS A 31 -17.02 10.17 -10.47
N CYS A 32 -15.70 10.27 -10.40
CA CYS A 32 -14.92 11.25 -11.14
C CYS A 32 -14.58 10.84 -12.58
N GLN A 33 -14.93 9.61 -13.00
CA GLN A 33 -14.60 9.06 -14.33
C GLN A 33 -13.09 9.16 -14.65
N VAL A 34 -12.24 8.87 -13.65
CA VAL A 34 -10.78 8.92 -13.81
C VAL A 34 -10.17 7.52 -13.87
N PRO A 35 -9.14 7.30 -14.71
CA PRO A 35 -8.45 6.02 -14.78
C PRO A 35 -7.63 5.76 -13.50
N ILE A 36 -7.54 4.49 -13.10
CA ILE A 36 -6.75 4.05 -11.96
C ILE A 36 -5.46 3.40 -12.47
N LEU A 37 -4.31 3.83 -11.95
CA LEU A 37 -3.02 3.17 -12.17
C LEU A 37 -2.67 2.31 -10.94
N PRO A 38 -2.70 0.97 -11.04
CA PRO A 38 -2.30 0.11 -9.93
C PRO A 38 -0.77 0.10 -9.78
N VAL A 39 -0.30 0.24 -8.53
CA VAL A 39 1.11 0.15 -8.16
C VAL A 39 1.24 -0.81 -6.98
N VAL A 40 2.19 -1.74 -7.07
CA VAL A 40 2.46 -2.72 -6.01
C VAL A 40 3.80 -2.42 -5.37
N LEU A 41 3.84 -2.43 -4.05
CA LEU A 41 5.05 -2.20 -3.25
C LEU A 41 5.37 -3.47 -2.45
N SER A 42 6.58 -4.01 -2.63
CA SER A 42 7.06 -5.13 -1.84
C SER A 42 7.54 -4.66 -0.46
N PRO A 43 7.39 -5.48 0.61
CA PRO A 43 7.94 -5.16 1.91
C PRO A 43 9.48 -5.04 1.85
N TYR A 44 10.05 -4.17 2.67
CA TYR A 44 11.50 -4.03 2.77
C TYR A 44 12.12 -5.29 3.40
N TYR A 45 12.98 -5.98 2.64
CA TYR A 45 13.63 -7.21 3.12
C TYR A 45 14.61 -6.96 4.28
N PHE A 46 15.20 -5.76 4.34
CA PHE A 46 16.23 -5.41 5.33
C PHE A 46 15.65 -4.76 6.60
N VAL A 47 14.38 -4.37 6.62
CA VAL A 47 13.76 -3.77 7.82
C VAL A 47 13.07 -4.87 8.62
N ASN A 48 13.36 -4.99 9.91
CA ASN A 48 12.61 -5.82 10.84
C ASN A 48 11.95 -4.94 11.91
N ASP A 49 10.64 -4.71 11.79
CA ASP A 49 9.89 -3.85 12.71
C ASP A 49 9.73 -4.47 14.11
N GLU A 50 9.67 -5.80 14.22
CA GLU A 50 9.52 -6.49 15.51
C GLU A 50 10.80 -6.35 16.35
N LYS A 51 11.95 -6.60 15.73
CA LYS A 51 13.27 -6.53 16.38
C LYS A 51 13.88 -5.11 16.37
N LYS A 52 13.14 -4.13 15.83
CA LYS A 52 13.60 -2.74 15.62
C LYS A 52 15.01 -2.66 15.01
N TYR A 53 15.26 -3.53 14.03
CA TYR A 53 16.57 -3.74 13.41
C TYR A 53 16.52 -3.40 11.92
N PHE A 54 17.53 -2.66 11.47
CA PHE A 54 17.77 -2.38 10.06
C PHE A 54 19.01 -3.15 9.61
N GLY A 55 18.81 -4.14 8.74
CA GLY A 55 19.88 -4.89 8.11
C GLY A 55 20.63 -4.06 7.08
N ARG A 56 21.76 -4.58 6.61
CA ARG A 56 22.46 -4.01 5.45
C ARG A 56 21.54 -4.15 4.23
N GLY A 57 21.03 -3.02 3.75
CA GLY A 57 20.47 -2.91 2.41
C GLY A 57 21.56 -3.25 1.39
N ARG A 58 21.13 -3.89 0.31
CA ARG A 58 21.96 -4.17 -0.87
C ARG A 58 22.14 -2.92 -1.72
#